data_AF-A0A4R6Y0P7-F1
#
_entry.id   AF-A0A4R6Y0P7-F1
#
_cell.length_a   1.000
_cell.length_b   1.000
_cell.length_c   1.000
_cell.angle_alpha   90.00
_cell.angle_beta   90.00
_cell.angle_gamma   90.00
#
_symmetry.space_group_name_H-M   'P 1'
#
loop_
_entity.id
_entity.type
_entity.pdbx_description
1 polymer ?
#
loop_
_entity_poly.entity_id
_entity_poly.type
_entity_poly.pdbx_seq_one_letter_code
_entity_poly.pdbx_strand_id
1 'polypeptide(L)'
;MRSDRLKALKSGSSIDFWGNDKPKCPHCGDDFDIADNEAWHLYSEDGPHAVECPSCDREFQVSSLASWTFSTDEQEYDDAQ
;
A
#
# COMPACT_ATOMS: atom_id res chain seq x y z
N MET A 1 8.76 22.83 -18.36
CA MET A 1 8.32 22.80 -16.95
C MET A 1 8.94 21.57 -16.32
N ARG A 2 9.82 21.73 -15.33
CA ARG A 2 10.53 20.60 -14.72
C ARG A 2 9.49 19.79 -13.94
N SER A 3 9.20 18.60 -14.41
CA SER A 3 8.26 17.68 -13.76
C SER A 3 8.91 17.23 -12.46
N ASP A 4 8.64 17.93 -11.36
CA ASP A 4 9.32 17.72 -10.08
C ASP A 4 8.98 16.34 -9.50
N ARG A 5 9.82 15.36 -9.84
CA ARG A 5 9.79 14.03 -9.24
C ARG A 5 10.00 14.18 -7.73
N LEU A 6 9.23 13.41 -6.95
CA LEU A 6 9.32 13.36 -5.49
C LEU A 6 9.04 14.70 -4.78
N LYS A 7 8.18 15.57 -5.34
CA LYS A 7 7.86 16.87 -4.76
C LYS A 7 7.26 16.71 -3.36
N ALA A 8 6.26 15.85 -3.20
CA ALA A 8 5.62 15.61 -1.91
C ALA A 8 6.58 14.96 -0.90
N LEU A 9 7.44 14.03 -1.34
CA LEU A 9 8.45 13.44 -0.46
C LEU A 9 9.47 14.47 0.06
N LYS A 10 9.82 15.48 -0.74
CA LYS A 10 10.76 16.55 -0.34
C LYS A 10 10.15 17.58 0.61
N SER A 11 8.82 17.75 0.58
CA SER A 11 8.11 18.73 1.41
C SER A 11 7.42 18.12 2.63
N GLY A 12 7.05 16.84 2.58
CA GLY A 12 6.32 16.12 3.62
C GLY A 12 7.22 15.37 4.58
N SER A 13 6.60 14.74 5.59
CA SER A 13 7.32 13.89 6.53
C SER A 13 7.48 12.49 5.96
N SER A 14 8.66 11.89 6.11
CA SER A 14 8.91 10.51 5.63
C SER A 14 7.95 9.48 6.25
N ILE A 15 7.37 9.80 7.40
CA ILE A 15 6.47 8.93 8.17
C ILE A 15 5.14 8.74 7.43
N ASP A 16 4.71 9.76 6.67
CA ASP A 16 3.45 9.75 5.90
C ASP A 16 3.44 8.68 4.78
N PHE A 17 4.60 8.13 4.43
CA PHE A 17 4.79 7.18 3.33
C PHE A 17 5.04 5.74 3.77
N TRP A 18 5.48 5.50 5.02
CA TRP A 18 5.94 4.18 5.47
C TRP A 18 5.01 3.50 6.49
N GLY A 19 4.14 4.24 7.17
CA GLY A 19 3.32 3.72 8.28
C GLY A 19 1.83 3.97 8.17
N ASN A 20 1.32 4.16 6.95
CA ASN A 20 -0.08 4.50 6.72
C ASN A 20 -0.84 3.31 6.10
N ASP A 21 -2.12 3.19 6.43
CA ASP A 21 -3.01 2.15 5.88
C ASP A 21 -3.22 2.31 4.36
N LYS A 22 -3.20 3.56 3.89
CA LYS A 22 -3.28 3.92 2.47
C LYS A 22 -1.95 4.45 1.96
N PRO A 23 -1.42 3.94 0.83
CA PRO A 23 -0.19 4.46 0.25
C PRO A 23 -0.40 5.90 -0.22
N LYS A 24 0.60 6.75 -0.01
CA LYS A 24 0.60 8.15 -0.46
C LYS A 24 1.55 8.32 -1.63
N CYS A 25 1.13 9.02 -2.67
CA CYS A 25 1.98 9.25 -3.83
C CYS A 25 3.16 10.19 -3.47
N PRO A 26 4.42 9.82 -3.72
CA PRO A 26 5.57 10.67 -3.40
C PRO A 26 5.72 11.86 -4.36
N HIS A 27 4.98 11.86 -5.48
CA HIS A 27 5.01 12.92 -6.49
C HIS A 27 4.03 14.06 -6.15
N CYS A 28 2.73 13.76 -6.06
CA CYS A 28 1.69 14.77 -5.83
C CYS A 28 1.30 14.89 -4.35
N GLY A 29 1.43 13.82 -3.55
CA GLY A 29 1.04 13.80 -2.14
C GLY A 29 -0.42 13.37 -1.90
N ASP A 30 -1.15 13.01 -2.96
CA ASP A 30 -2.49 12.44 -2.86
C ASP A 30 -2.47 11.05 -2.20
N ASP A 31 -3.51 10.77 -1.42
CA ASP A 31 -3.81 9.43 -0.94
C ASP A 31 -4.28 8.54 -2.10
N PHE A 32 -3.69 7.37 -2.20
CA PHE A 32 -4.08 6.37 -3.18
C PHE A 32 -5.10 5.44 -2.54
N ASP A 33 -6.33 5.50 -3.02
CA ASP A 33 -7.40 4.64 -2.54
C ASP A 33 -7.32 3.26 -3.21
N ILE A 34 -7.01 2.24 -2.42
CA ILE A 34 -6.80 0.87 -2.92
C ILE A 34 -8.10 0.29 -3.50
N ALA A 35 -9.26 0.66 -2.95
CA ALA A 35 -10.54 0.12 -3.39
C ALA A 35 -10.97 0.72 -4.73
N ASP A 36 -10.79 2.04 -4.90
CA ASP A 36 -11.11 2.74 -6.14
C ASP A 36 -10.20 2.33 -7.31
N ASN A 37 -8.94 2.01 -7.00
CA ASN A 37 -7.92 1.63 -7.99
C ASN A 37 -7.75 0.10 -8.15
N GLU A 38 -8.65 -0.71 -7.58
CA GLU A 38 -8.63 -2.18 -7.64
C GLU A 38 -7.28 -2.81 -7.23
N ALA A 39 -6.51 -2.13 -6.37
CA ALA A 39 -5.14 -2.49 -6.01
C ALA A 39 -5.07 -3.49 -4.84
N TRP A 40 -6.05 -4.38 -4.73
CA TRP A 40 -6.14 -5.38 -3.66
C TRP A 40 -4.96 -6.34 -3.63
N HIS A 41 -4.29 -6.52 -4.77
CA HIS A 41 -3.06 -7.32 -4.89
C HIS A 41 -1.96 -6.88 -3.91
N LEU A 42 -1.96 -5.61 -3.49
CA LEU A 42 -1.05 -5.11 -2.46
C LEU A 42 -1.19 -5.84 -1.13
N TYR A 43 -2.39 -6.32 -0.76
CA TYR A 43 -2.59 -7.05 0.49
C TYR A 43 -2.34 -8.55 0.38
N SER A 44 -2.42 -9.10 -0.84
CA SER A 44 -2.28 -10.54 -1.10
C SER A 44 -0.83 -10.96 -1.24
N GLU A 45 0.01 -10.07 -1.74
CA GLU A 45 1.36 -10.38 -2.17
C GLU A 45 2.33 -9.52 -1.38
N ASP A 46 3.17 -10.16 -0.57
CA ASP A 46 4.22 -9.50 0.17
C ASP A 46 5.33 -9.03 -0.79
N GLY A 47 5.63 -7.73 -0.79
CA GLY A 47 6.74 -7.20 -1.57
C GLY A 47 6.55 -5.79 -2.14
N PRO A 48 7.49 -5.39 -3.02
CA PRO A 48 7.41 -4.12 -3.74
C PRO A 48 6.49 -4.25 -4.96
N HIS A 49 5.46 -3.42 -5.00
CA HIS A 49 4.52 -3.32 -6.12
C HIS A 49 4.66 -1.99 -6.84
N ALA A 50 4.53 -2.01 -8.16
CA ALA A 50 4.49 -0.80 -8.97
C ALA A 50 3.04 -0.41 -9.22
N VAL A 51 2.67 0.81 -8.80
CA VAL A 51 1.32 1.36 -8.97
C VAL A 51 1.39 2.71 -9.67
N GLU A 52 0.38 3.02 -10.47
CA GLU A 52 0.25 4.31 -11.15
C GLU A 52 -0.69 5.21 -10.35
N CYS A 53 -0.26 6.44 -10.07
CA CYS A 53 -1.10 7.40 -9.37
C CYS A 53 -2.14 8.03 -10.31
N PRO A 54 -3.45 7.96 -10.01
CA PRO A 54 -4.51 8.51 -10.88
C PRO A 54 -4.51 10.05 -10.93
N SER A 55 -3.95 10.74 -9.93
CA SER A 55 -3.90 12.21 -9.90
C SER A 55 -2.76 12.80 -10.74
N CYS A 56 -1.68 12.05 -10.97
CA CYS A 56 -0.51 12.59 -11.66
C CYS A 56 0.07 11.70 -12.75
N ASP A 57 -0.57 10.56 -13.05
CA ASP A 57 -0.20 9.57 -14.07
C ASP A 57 1.28 9.19 -13.98
N ARG A 58 1.73 8.91 -12.76
CA ARG A 58 3.12 8.52 -12.49
C ARG A 58 3.16 7.21 -11.75
N GLU A 59 4.02 6.35 -12.24
CA GLU A 59 4.40 5.11 -11.60
C GLU A 59 5.25 5.40 -10.35
N PHE A 60 4.91 4.74 -9.25
CA PHE A 60 5.68 4.73 -8.02
C PHE A 60 5.68 3.32 -7.41
N GLN A 61 6.68 3.05 -6.57
CA GLN A 61 6.78 1.78 -5.87
C GLN A 61 6.19 1.91 -4.47
N VAL A 62 5.35 0.95 -4.10
CA VAL A 62 4.80 0.77 -2.75
C VAL A 62 5.30 -0.55 -2.20
N SER A 63 5.57 -0.60 -0.89
CA SER A 63 5.88 -1.85 -0.19
C SER A 63 4.75 -2.13 0.76
N SER A 64 4.05 -3.23 0.54
CA SER A 64 3.01 -3.71 1.44
C SER A 64 3.53 -4.87 2.29
N LEU A 65 3.06 -4.93 3.53
CA LEU A 65 3.34 -6.04 4.44
C LEU A 65 2.02 -6.65 4.87
N ALA A 66 1.69 -7.81 4.31
CA ALA A 66 0.55 -8.59 4.77
C ALA A 66 0.89 -9.25 6.12
N SER A 67 0.01 -9.08 7.11
CA SER A 67 0.12 -9.81 8.38
C SER A 67 -1.05 -10.77 8.48
N TRP A 68 -0.76 -12.07 8.46
CA TRP A 68 -1.74 -13.10 8.77
C TRP A 68 -1.62 -13.47 10.24
N THR A 69 -2.69 -13.27 10.99
CA THR A 69 -2.80 -13.73 12.37
C THR A 69 -3.66 -14.99 12.40
N PHE A 70 -3.18 -16.00 13.10
CA PHE A 70 -3.93 -17.23 13.33
C PHE A 70 -4.42 -17.26 14.77
N SER A 71 -5.73 -17.47 14.95
CA SER A 71 -6.33 -17.67 16.27
C SER A 71 -6.46 -19.16 16.54
N THR A 72 -5.92 -19.62 17.67
CA THR A 72 -6.04 -21.01 18.12
C THR A 72 -7.26 -21.25 19.01
N ASP A 73 -8.02 -20.21 19.35
CA ASP A 73 -9.14 -20.28 20.30
C ASP A 73 -10.40 -20.93 19.67
N GLU A 74 -10.52 -20.88 18.34
CA GLU A 74 -11.70 -21.32 17.57
C GLU A 74 -11.37 -22.50 16.63
N GLN A 75 -10.49 -23.41 17.05
CA GLN A 75 -10.22 -24.62 16.27
C GLN A 75 -11.20 -25.73 16.66
N GLU A 76 -12.24 -25.93 15.86
CA GLU A 76 -13.10 -27.12 15.97
C GLU A 76 -12.24 -28.36 15.65
N TYR A 77 -12.05 -29.22 16.65
CA TYR A 77 -11.32 -30.47 16.52
C TYR A 77 -12.29 -31.51 15.95
N ASP A 78 -12.23 -31.77 14.65
CA ASP A 78 -13.00 -32.86 14.03
C ASP A 78 -12.28 -34.19 14.34
N ASP A 79 -12.73 -34.87 15.41
CA ASP A 79 -12.30 -36.23 15.76
C ASP A 79 -12.98 -37.24 14.81
N ALA A 80 -12.48 -37.33 13.57
CA ALA A 80 -12.87 -38.36 12.63
C ALA A 80 -12.01 -39.62 12.81
N GLN A 81 -12.51 -40.48 13.70
CA GLN A 81 -12.39 -41.95 13.84
C GLN A 81 -11.27 -42.73 13.12
#